data_AF-A0A524H0P4-F1
#
_entry.id   AF-A0A524H0P4-F1
#
_cell.length_a   1.000
_cell.length_b   1.000
_cell.length_c   1.000
_cell.angle_alpha   90.00
_cell.angle_beta   90.00
_cell.angle_gamma   90.00
#
_symmetry.space_group_name_H-M   'P 1'
#
loop_
_entity.id
_entity.type
_entity.pdbx_description
1 polymer ?
#
loop_
_entity_poly.entity_id
_entity_poly.type
_entity_poly.pdbx_seq_one_letter_code
_entity_poly.pdbx_strand_id
1 'polypeptide(L)'
;MAAPIGSKLKLGINGLGRIGKLTLWHHVARKSFGEIVVNLGRKVGTSLADVAHYIERDSTYGWLHGYLYGHQARTVLTDIDEAKGSLRIDGVPVRFLREKRNPAEIGWAEHGVRLVVDASGQFLDPTAGPDAPKGSARGHLAAGAEKVVVSAPFKVKDKARPMPADAITTIMGVNGNDYNPRAHRIVSAASCTTTCLAHMMRPLINAFGAKRILSASMATVHAATSSQEVLDRLPEAGKTDLRKSRSIMNNIILTSTGAANALRLVIPEMKEIPFIAESVRIPTSAGSLIILVINLQEEPAGGRIDRKAINAIYRRAAADSPEGYLIYTDEQNVSADIIGIPRAAAIIEGHETHTRTAEACIDLAKVPGLDAGLLASMKTQVIRIPVTQAVIYGWYDNENGSYVHMLGDRTVTIAETL
;
A
#
# COMPACT_ATOMS: atom_id res chain seq x y z
N MET A 1 19.76 12.25 3.22
CA MET A 1 20.13 11.21 2.24
C MET A 1 20.66 10.03 3.02
N ALA A 2 20.03 8.85 2.91
CA ALA A 2 20.61 7.63 3.48
C ALA A 2 21.96 7.37 2.79
N ALA A 3 22.98 6.94 3.55
CA ALA A 3 24.25 6.52 2.97
C ALA A 3 24.01 5.40 1.94
N PRO A 4 24.82 5.28 0.87
CA PRO A 4 24.71 4.15 -0.03
C PRO A 4 24.82 2.86 0.78
N ILE A 5 23.77 2.04 0.79
CA ILE A 5 23.85 0.67 1.31
C ILE A 5 25.01 0.03 0.58
N GLY A 6 25.92 -0.62 1.32
CA GLY A 6 27.25 -1.01 0.86
C GLY A 6 27.24 -1.39 -0.62
N SER A 7 28.09 -0.71 -1.41
CA SER A 7 28.10 -0.60 -2.89
C SER A 7 28.07 -1.91 -3.70
N LYS A 8 27.93 -3.06 -3.04
CA LYS A 8 27.91 -4.42 -3.55
C LYS A 8 26.53 -5.11 -3.45
N LEU A 9 25.57 -4.60 -2.68
CA LEU A 9 24.26 -5.24 -2.54
C LEU A 9 23.43 -5.10 -3.82
N LYS A 10 22.86 -6.23 -4.26
CA LYS A 10 22.02 -6.32 -5.47
C LYS A 10 20.57 -6.54 -5.11
N LEU A 11 19.68 -5.85 -5.81
CA LEU A 11 18.22 -6.01 -5.66
C LEU A 11 17.66 -6.87 -6.78
N GLY A 12 16.87 -7.87 -6.43
CA GLY A 12 16.00 -8.58 -7.38
C GLY A 12 14.64 -7.91 -7.49
N ILE A 13 14.12 -7.74 -8.70
CA ILE A 13 12.73 -7.35 -8.94
C ILE A 13 12.08 -8.43 -9.79
N ASN A 14 11.04 -9.09 -9.27
CA ASN A 14 10.28 -10.07 -10.02
C ASN A 14 9.00 -9.46 -10.60
N GLY A 15 8.87 -9.47 -11.92
CA GLY A 15 7.74 -8.91 -12.64
C GLY A 15 7.92 -7.42 -12.91
N LEU A 16 8.17 -7.07 -14.17
CA LEU A 16 8.27 -5.68 -14.64
C LEU A 16 6.92 -5.17 -15.17
N GLY A 17 5.86 -5.34 -14.38
CA GLY A 17 4.55 -4.73 -14.64
C GLY A 17 4.52 -3.27 -14.15
N ARG A 18 3.32 -2.76 -13.86
CA ARG A 18 3.12 -1.37 -13.40
C ARG A 18 3.94 -1.03 -12.15
N ILE A 19 3.74 -1.78 -11.06
CA ILE A 19 4.48 -1.57 -9.80
C ILE A 19 5.95 -1.92 -9.96
N GLY A 20 6.30 -3.00 -10.66
CA GLY A 20 7.69 -3.39 -10.86
C GLY A 20 8.52 -2.35 -11.62
N LYS A 21 7.93 -1.73 -12.66
CA LYS A 21 8.55 -0.62 -13.39
C LYS A 21 8.81 0.58 -12.48
N LEU A 22 7.81 0.98 -11.69
CA LEU A 22 7.95 2.13 -10.79
C LEU A 22 8.91 1.84 -9.63
N THR A 23 8.95 0.60 -9.13
CA THR A 23 9.97 0.16 -8.15
C THR A 23 11.37 0.24 -8.74
N LEU A 24 11.55 -0.15 -10.01
CA LEU A 24 12.82 0.04 -10.72
C LEU A 24 13.17 1.55 -10.79
N TRP A 25 12.23 2.39 -11.23
CA TRP A 25 12.41 3.86 -11.28
C TRP A 25 12.84 4.43 -9.92
N HIS A 26 12.17 4.03 -8.85
CA HIS A 26 12.47 4.48 -7.50
C HIS A 26 13.90 4.12 -7.07
N HIS A 27 14.33 2.88 -7.31
CA HIS A 27 15.66 2.44 -6.87
C HIS A 27 16.79 2.96 -7.76
N VAL A 28 16.57 3.19 -9.06
CA VAL A 28 17.59 3.85 -9.90
C VAL A 28 17.75 5.32 -9.53
N ALA A 29 16.66 6.00 -9.15
CA ALA A 29 16.71 7.39 -8.67
C ALA A 29 17.48 7.51 -7.35
N ARG A 30 17.26 6.57 -6.43
CA ARG A 30 17.91 6.58 -5.11
C ARG A 30 19.33 6.04 -5.09
N LYS A 31 19.71 5.23 -6.09
CA LYS A 31 21.05 4.63 -6.22
C LYS A 31 21.50 3.88 -4.96
N SER A 32 20.55 3.25 -4.26
CA SER A 32 20.82 2.52 -3.01
C SER A 32 21.42 1.13 -3.24
N PHE A 33 21.38 0.61 -4.47
CA PHE A 33 21.88 -0.72 -4.82
C PHE A 33 22.96 -0.62 -5.91
N GLY A 34 23.94 -1.52 -5.86
CA GLY A 34 25.04 -1.55 -6.83
C GLY A 34 24.66 -2.14 -8.19
N GLU A 35 23.66 -3.03 -8.23
CA GLU A 35 23.06 -3.59 -9.45
C GLU A 35 21.61 -3.99 -9.15
N ILE A 36 20.73 -3.86 -10.14
CA ILE A 36 19.34 -4.34 -10.08
C ILE A 36 19.15 -5.47 -11.10
N VAL A 37 18.64 -6.62 -10.65
CA VAL A 37 18.34 -7.77 -11.50
C VAL A 37 16.83 -7.93 -11.61
N VAL A 38 16.30 -7.71 -12.80
CA VAL A 38 14.86 -7.74 -13.09
C VAL A 38 14.51 -9.05 -13.78
N ASN A 39 13.61 -9.85 -13.20
CA ASN A 39 13.02 -10.99 -13.89
C ASN A 39 11.74 -10.60 -14.64
N LEU A 40 11.76 -10.76 -15.97
CA LEU A 40 10.59 -10.64 -16.85
C LEU A 40 9.82 -11.96 -16.96
N GLY A 41 10.48 -13.08 -16.67
CA GLY A 41 9.93 -14.44 -16.74
C GLY A 41 9.56 -14.93 -18.13
N ARG A 42 9.82 -14.15 -19.18
CA ARG A 42 9.59 -14.50 -20.58
C ARG A 42 10.36 -13.58 -21.52
N LYS A 43 10.48 -13.98 -22.78
CA LYS A 43 10.84 -13.05 -23.87
C LYS A 43 9.75 -11.98 -24.01
N VAL A 44 10.17 -10.72 -24.09
CA VAL A 44 9.32 -9.53 -24.18
C VAL A 44 9.82 -8.71 -25.36
N GLY A 45 8.88 -8.24 -26.21
CA GLY A 45 9.23 -7.50 -27.42
C GLY A 45 10.08 -8.34 -28.38
N THR A 46 10.77 -7.63 -29.26
CA THR A 46 11.74 -8.13 -30.23
C THR A 46 13.18 -8.01 -29.73
N SER A 47 13.46 -7.05 -28.84
CA SER A 47 14.79 -6.80 -28.28
C SER A 47 14.73 -6.11 -26.90
N LEU A 48 15.87 -6.00 -26.23
CA LEU A 48 16.08 -5.23 -25.01
C LEU A 48 15.79 -3.73 -25.22
N ALA A 49 15.89 -3.22 -26.45
CA ALA A 49 15.48 -1.85 -26.77
C ALA A 49 13.97 -1.63 -26.54
N ASP A 50 13.12 -2.65 -26.73
CA ASP A 50 11.68 -2.56 -26.43
C ASP A 50 11.42 -2.51 -24.92
N VAL A 51 12.22 -3.24 -24.14
CA VAL A 51 12.18 -3.18 -22.67
C VAL A 51 12.64 -1.81 -22.18
N ALA A 52 13.72 -1.28 -22.74
CA ALA A 52 14.21 0.08 -22.47
C ALA A 52 13.13 1.13 -22.81
N HIS A 53 12.46 0.99 -23.96
CA HIS A 53 11.35 1.87 -24.37
C HIS A 53 10.20 1.86 -23.35
N TYR A 54 9.79 0.68 -22.89
CA TYR A 54 8.75 0.54 -21.86
C TYR A 54 9.17 1.15 -20.52
N ILE A 55 10.42 0.94 -20.10
CA ILE A 55 10.96 1.51 -18.87
C ILE A 55 11.01 3.03 -18.98
N GLU A 56 11.42 3.59 -20.10
CA GLU A 56 11.58 5.03 -20.24
C GLU A 56 10.26 5.80 -20.24
N ARG A 57 9.16 5.23 -20.74
CA ARG A 57 7.93 5.99 -21.04
C ARG A 57 6.74 5.61 -20.16
N ASP A 58 6.13 6.59 -19.52
CA ASP A 58 4.95 6.42 -18.65
C ASP A 58 3.83 7.39 -18.99
N SER A 59 2.60 6.90 -19.11
CA SER A 59 1.45 7.76 -19.41
C SER A 59 0.96 8.57 -18.20
N THR A 60 1.29 8.16 -16.97
CA THR A 60 0.91 8.89 -15.75
C THR A 60 2.02 9.85 -15.32
N TYR A 61 3.28 9.40 -15.37
CA TYR A 61 4.42 10.16 -14.83
C TYR A 61 5.35 10.76 -15.90
N GLY A 62 5.00 10.62 -17.17
CA GLY A 62 5.83 11.10 -18.28
C GLY A 62 7.04 10.21 -18.54
N TRP A 63 8.12 10.78 -19.06
CA TRP A 63 9.36 10.03 -19.32
C TRP A 63 10.21 9.94 -18.07
N LEU A 64 10.93 8.83 -17.85
CA LEU A 64 11.76 8.61 -16.66
C LEU A 64 12.72 9.77 -16.42
N HIS A 65 13.46 10.19 -17.43
CA HIS A 65 14.40 11.30 -17.30
C HIS A 65 13.71 12.65 -17.03
N GLY A 66 12.53 12.86 -17.61
CA GLY A 66 11.69 14.03 -17.32
C GLY A 66 11.20 14.03 -15.87
N TYR A 67 10.82 12.86 -15.36
CA TYR A 67 10.43 12.68 -13.97
C TYR A 67 11.60 12.91 -12.99
N LEU A 68 12.82 12.44 -13.32
CA LEU A 68 13.99 12.59 -12.46
C LEU A 68 14.60 14.00 -12.48
N TYR A 69 14.67 14.61 -13.65
CA TYR A 69 15.53 15.79 -13.90
C TYR A 69 14.80 16.94 -14.61
N GLY A 70 13.48 16.83 -14.79
CA GLY A 70 12.65 17.88 -15.39
C GLY A 70 12.65 17.88 -16.92
N HIS A 71 11.90 18.81 -17.50
CA HIS A 71 11.54 18.83 -18.93
C HIS A 71 12.71 18.97 -19.92
N GLN A 72 13.89 19.42 -19.46
CA GLN A 72 15.10 19.57 -20.31
C GLN A 72 16.02 18.35 -20.25
N ALA A 73 15.66 17.35 -19.46
CA ALA A 73 16.46 16.15 -19.29
C ALA A 73 16.56 15.37 -20.61
N ARG A 74 17.68 14.67 -20.77
CA ARG A 74 17.89 13.70 -21.84
C ARG A 74 17.74 12.29 -21.30
N THR A 75 17.60 11.32 -22.19
CA THR A 75 17.52 9.91 -21.79
C THR A 75 18.64 9.53 -20.83
N VAL A 76 18.27 8.81 -19.78
CA VAL A 76 19.18 8.28 -18.75
C VAL A 76 19.50 6.81 -18.98
N LEU A 77 19.01 6.23 -20.08
CA LEU A 77 19.26 4.85 -20.47
C LEU A 77 20.49 4.82 -21.38
N THR A 78 21.53 4.08 -20.97
CA THR A 78 22.79 3.94 -21.73
C THR A 78 23.23 2.48 -21.77
N ASP A 79 24.23 2.18 -22.61
CA ASP A 79 24.95 0.90 -22.61
C ASP A 79 24.04 -0.34 -22.76
N ILE A 80 23.06 -0.26 -23.66
CA ILE A 80 22.16 -1.39 -23.96
C ILE A 80 22.96 -2.52 -24.63
N ASP A 81 23.07 -3.65 -23.94
CA ASP A 81 23.78 -4.85 -24.35
C ASP A 81 22.79 -6.02 -24.44
N GLU A 82 22.32 -6.31 -25.65
CA GLU A 82 21.36 -7.39 -25.92
C GLU A 82 21.88 -8.76 -25.51
N ALA A 83 23.16 -9.03 -25.80
CA ALA A 83 23.80 -10.31 -25.58
C ALA A 83 23.91 -10.63 -24.08
N LYS A 84 24.25 -9.62 -23.27
CA LYS A 84 24.27 -9.75 -21.80
C LYS A 84 22.90 -9.57 -21.15
N GLY A 85 21.91 -9.07 -21.89
CA GLY A 85 20.60 -8.74 -21.36
C GLY A 85 20.67 -7.63 -20.31
N SER A 86 21.48 -6.59 -20.54
CA SER A 86 21.72 -5.54 -19.55
C SER A 86 21.73 -4.14 -20.16
N LEU A 87 21.43 -3.13 -19.36
CA LEU A 87 21.67 -1.72 -19.68
C LEU A 87 22.01 -0.95 -18.40
N ARG A 88 22.36 0.33 -18.52
CA ARG A 88 22.47 1.24 -17.38
C ARG A 88 21.30 2.21 -17.38
N ILE A 89 20.70 2.43 -16.21
CA ILE A 89 19.61 3.38 -16.02
C ILE A 89 20.07 4.38 -14.98
N ASP A 90 20.26 5.63 -15.39
CA ASP A 90 20.78 6.72 -14.53
C ASP A 90 22.11 6.34 -13.83
N GLY A 91 22.96 5.62 -14.56
CA GLY A 91 24.26 5.11 -14.09
C GLY A 91 24.19 3.79 -13.29
N VAL A 92 22.99 3.35 -12.89
CA VAL A 92 22.80 2.07 -12.16
C VAL A 92 22.79 0.90 -13.15
N PRO A 93 23.64 -0.12 -12.98
CA PRO A 93 23.60 -1.35 -13.78
C PRO A 93 22.29 -2.13 -13.57
N VAL A 94 21.63 -2.51 -14.66
CA VAL A 94 20.39 -3.28 -14.62
C VAL A 94 20.47 -4.47 -15.57
N ARG A 95 20.18 -5.66 -15.06
CA ARG A 95 20.19 -6.95 -15.79
C ARG A 95 18.78 -7.52 -15.89
N PHE A 96 18.46 -8.14 -17.02
CA PHE A 96 17.14 -8.69 -17.32
C PHE A 96 17.19 -10.21 -17.53
N LEU A 97 16.44 -10.94 -16.72
CA LEU A 97 16.21 -12.38 -16.85
C LEU A 97 14.90 -12.61 -17.61
N ARG A 98 14.91 -13.52 -18.60
CA ARG A 98 13.86 -13.60 -19.63
C ARG A 98 13.28 -15.01 -19.84
N GLU A 99 13.54 -15.94 -18.95
CA GLU A 99 13.25 -17.36 -19.18
C GLU A 99 12.26 -17.95 -18.18
N LYS A 100 12.47 -17.69 -16.89
CA LYS A 100 11.84 -18.46 -15.81
C LYS A 100 10.69 -17.70 -15.16
N ARG A 101 9.48 -18.25 -15.27
CA ARG A 101 8.27 -17.73 -14.60
C ARG A 101 8.16 -18.19 -13.15
N ASN A 102 8.59 -19.43 -12.88
CA ASN A 102 8.52 -20.00 -11.55
C ASN A 102 9.62 -19.41 -10.66
N PRO A 103 9.29 -18.76 -9.52
CA PRO A 103 10.28 -18.17 -8.62
C PRO A 103 11.42 -19.10 -8.18
N ALA A 104 11.14 -20.40 -8.02
CA ALA A 104 12.13 -21.40 -7.61
C ALA A 104 13.21 -21.67 -8.67
N GLU A 105 12.95 -21.32 -9.93
CA GLU A 105 13.86 -21.59 -11.05
C GLU A 105 14.66 -20.36 -11.49
N ILE A 106 14.45 -19.19 -10.88
CA ILE A 106 15.06 -17.94 -11.35
C ILE A 106 16.59 -17.90 -11.12
N GLY A 107 17.10 -18.64 -10.12
CA GLY A 107 18.54 -18.68 -9.83
C GLY A 107 19.10 -17.40 -9.21
N TRP A 108 18.43 -16.82 -8.21
CA TRP A 108 18.87 -15.57 -7.55
C TRP A 108 20.29 -15.64 -6.98
N ALA A 109 20.69 -16.81 -6.45
CA ALA A 109 22.05 -17.02 -5.94
C ALA A 109 23.12 -16.82 -7.03
N GLU A 110 22.87 -17.30 -8.25
CA GLU A 110 23.79 -17.19 -9.38
C GLU A 110 24.03 -15.73 -9.80
N HIS A 111 23.05 -14.87 -9.50
CA HIS A 111 23.14 -13.43 -9.75
C HIS A 111 23.60 -12.62 -8.53
N GLY A 112 23.81 -13.26 -7.37
CA GLY A 112 24.19 -12.60 -6.12
C GLY A 112 23.06 -11.78 -5.49
N VAL A 113 21.80 -12.14 -5.75
CA VAL A 113 20.61 -11.43 -5.25
C VAL A 113 20.13 -12.06 -3.94
N ARG A 114 20.26 -11.30 -2.84
CA ARG A 114 19.81 -11.72 -1.50
C ARG A 114 18.44 -11.16 -1.11
N LEU A 115 18.03 -10.04 -1.71
CA LEU A 115 16.75 -9.38 -1.47
C LEU A 115 15.96 -9.31 -2.77
N VAL A 116 14.71 -9.76 -2.74
CA VAL A 116 13.80 -9.69 -3.88
C VAL A 116 12.56 -8.89 -3.54
N VAL A 117 12.17 -7.96 -4.41
CA VAL A 117 10.82 -7.39 -4.45
C VAL A 117 10.00 -8.16 -5.48
N ASP A 118 8.96 -8.86 -5.04
CA ASP A 118 7.98 -9.47 -5.93
C ASP A 118 6.86 -8.49 -6.26
N ALA A 119 6.86 -8.02 -7.51
CA ALA A 119 5.85 -7.14 -8.08
C ALA A 119 4.98 -7.84 -9.13
N SER A 120 4.94 -9.19 -9.11
CA SER A 120 4.14 -9.99 -10.04
C SER A 120 2.64 -9.94 -9.72
N GLY A 121 2.30 -9.74 -8.44
CA GLY A 121 0.93 -9.83 -7.93
C GLY A 121 0.35 -11.25 -7.88
N GLN A 122 1.15 -12.28 -8.20
CA GLN A 122 0.69 -13.67 -8.29
C GLN A 122 1.00 -14.48 -7.03
N PHE A 123 2.15 -14.22 -6.40
CA PHE A 123 2.69 -15.04 -5.32
C PHE A 123 2.36 -14.46 -3.94
N LEU A 124 1.06 -14.41 -3.62
CA LEU A 124 0.57 -13.72 -2.43
C LEU A 124 0.23 -14.64 -1.24
N ASP A 125 0.27 -15.96 -1.42
CA ASP A 125 0.03 -16.89 -0.32
C ASP A 125 1.36 -17.22 0.39
N PRO A 126 1.60 -16.71 1.62
CA PRO A 126 2.85 -16.96 2.35
C PRO A 126 2.95 -18.41 2.86
N THR A 127 1.84 -19.17 2.83
CA THR A 127 1.80 -20.58 3.26
C THR A 127 2.13 -21.55 2.13
N ALA A 128 2.15 -21.09 0.88
CA ALA A 128 2.45 -21.93 -0.28
C ALA A 128 3.95 -22.31 -0.31
N GLY A 129 4.22 -23.60 -0.41
CA GLY A 129 5.58 -24.16 -0.51
C GLY A 129 6.32 -23.74 -1.79
N PRO A 130 7.66 -23.85 -1.83
CA PRO A 130 8.47 -23.49 -3.00
C PRO A 130 8.19 -24.36 -4.23
N ASP A 131 7.62 -25.54 -4.03
CA ASP A 131 7.22 -26.56 -5.01
C ASP A 131 5.79 -26.37 -5.55
N ALA A 132 5.09 -25.30 -5.14
CA ALA A 132 3.73 -25.03 -5.60
C ALA A 132 3.68 -25.01 -7.14
N PRO A 133 2.73 -25.74 -7.79
CA PRO A 133 2.72 -25.91 -9.25
C PRO A 133 2.64 -24.62 -10.08
N LYS A 134 2.11 -23.55 -9.48
CA LYS A 134 1.99 -22.23 -10.12
C LYS A 134 3.09 -21.26 -9.68
N GLY A 135 4.04 -21.68 -8.86
CA GLY A 135 5.02 -20.83 -8.18
C GLY A 135 4.51 -20.25 -6.86
N SER A 136 5.44 -19.78 -6.02
CA SER A 136 5.16 -19.15 -4.72
C SER A 136 6.25 -18.15 -4.31
N ALA A 137 5.96 -17.29 -3.33
CA ALA A 137 6.94 -16.35 -2.80
C ALA A 137 8.13 -17.08 -2.16
N ARG A 138 7.88 -18.27 -1.57
CA ARG A 138 8.92 -19.15 -1.03
C ARG A 138 9.84 -19.72 -2.10
N GLY A 139 9.41 -19.79 -3.36
CA GLY A 139 10.28 -20.17 -4.46
C GLY A 139 11.46 -19.22 -4.62
N HIS A 140 11.29 -17.91 -4.38
CA HIS A 140 12.44 -16.98 -4.39
C HIS A 140 13.48 -17.35 -3.34
N LEU A 141 13.04 -17.80 -2.15
CA LEU A 141 13.95 -18.27 -1.10
C LEU A 141 14.68 -19.55 -1.50
N ALA A 142 13.97 -20.48 -2.17
CA ALA A 142 14.57 -21.71 -2.70
C ALA A 142 15.59 -21.42 -3.83
N ALA A 143 15.36 -20.37 -4.62
CA ALA A 143 16.27 -19.90 -5.66
C ALA A 143 17.47 -19.08 -5.12
N GLY A 144 17.60 -18.93 -3.79
CA GLY A 144 18.78 -18.33 -3.15
C GLY A 144 18.60 -16.94 -2.58
N ALA A 145 17.40 -16.34 -2.66
CA ALA A 145 17.12 -15.11 -1.93
C ALA A 145 17.01 -15.39 -0.42
N GLU A 146 17.42 -14.44 0.41
CA GLU A 146 17.28 -14.53 1.86
C GLU A 146 15.97 -13.89 2.34
N LYS A 147 15.57 -12.80 1.67
CA LYS A 147 14.40 -11.98 1.99
C LYS A 147 13.57 -11.70 0.73
N VAL A 148 12.26 -11.69 0.90
CA VAL A 148 11.29 -11.38 -0.15
C VAL A 148 10.32 -10.33 0.37
N VAL A 149 10.13 -9.24 -0.38
CA VAL A 149 9.08 -8.24 -0.14
C VAL A 149 8.04 -8.37 -1.24
N VAL A 150 6.81 -8.75 -0.91
CA VAL A 150 5.71 -8.80 -1.88
C VAL A 150 4.99 -7.45 -1.94
N SER A 151 4.73 -6.95 -3.14
CA SER A 151 4.09 -5.66 -3.38
C SER A 151 2.56 -5.71 -3.33
N ALA A 152 1.99 -6.56 -2.46
CA ALA A 152 0.56 -6.66 -2.24
C ALA A 152 0.24 -7.36 -0.91
N PRO A 153 -0.98 -7.22 -0.38
CA PRO A 153 -1.41 -7.95 0.80
C PRO A 153 -1.34 -9.45 0.59
N PHE A 154 -0.97 -10.18 1.65
CA PHE A 154 -1.06 -11.63 1.66
C PHE A 154 -2.49 -12.12 1.42
N LYS A 155 -2.61 -13.23 0.70
CA LYS A 155 -3.87 -13.94 0.42
C LYS A 155 -3.71 -15.41 0.78
N VAL A 156 -3.95 -15.72 2.04
CA VAL A 156 -3.95 -17.11 2.54
C VAL A 156 -5.18 -17.82 1.98
N LYS A 157 -4.99 -18.88 1.19
CA LYS A 157 -6.10 -19.65 0.60
C LYS A 157 -6.76 -20.56 1.64
N ASP A 158 -5.95 -21.21 2.46
CA ASP A 158 -6.40 -22.08 3.53
C ASP A 158 -6.56 -21.29 4.83
N LYS A 159 -7.77 -20.81 5.10
CA LYS A 159 -8.08 -19.98 6.28
C LYS A 159 -7.87 -20.72 7.62
N ALA A 160 -7.73 -22.05 7.61
CA ALA A 160 -7.43 -22.82 8.82
C ALA A 160 -5.93 -22.78 9.18
N ARG A 161 -5.06 -22.44 8.22
CA ARG A 161 -3.62 -22.33 8.49
C ARG A 161 -3.29 -20.99 9.14
N PRO A 162 -2.53 -20.99 10.24
CA PRO A 162 -2.02 -19.75 10.81
C PRO A 162 -1.03 -19.09 9.85
N MET A 163 -0.86 -17.78 10.02
CA MET A 163 0.21 -17.04 9.35
C MET A 163 1.57 -17.66 9.73
N PRO A 164 2.46 -17.94 8.76
CA PRO A 164 3.80 -18.45 9.06
C PRO A 164 4.58 -17.47 9.93
N ALA A 165 5.35 -17.99 10.90
CA ALA A 165 6.12 -17.16 11.84
C ALA A 165 7.21 -16.31 11.16
N ASP A 166 7.63 -16.68 9.96
CA ASP A 166 8.61 -15.95 9.14
C ASP A 166 7.95 -14.97 8.15
N ALA A 167 6.63 -14.78 8.21
CA ALA A 167 5.86 -13.89 7.34
C ALA A 167 5.19 -12.75 8.12
N ILE A 168 5.41 -11.50 7.69
CA ILE A 168 4.86 -10.31 8.36
C ILE A 168 4.30 -9.31 7.34
N THR A 169 3.27 -8.55 7.72
CA THR A 169 2.83 -7.36 6.98
C THR A 169 3.29 -6.11 7.71
N THR A 170 3.95 -5.19 7.00
CA THR A 170 4.46 -3.95 7.58
C THR A 170 4.14 -2.75 6.70
N ILE A 171 3.80 -1.63 7.34
CA ILE A 171 3.64 -0.32 6.71
C ILE A 171 4.63 0.65 7.35
N MET A 172 5.43 1.31 6.51
CA MET A 172 6.42 2.30 6.93
C MET A 172 5.73 3.45 7.68
N GLY A 173 6.32 3.86 8.80
CA GLY A 173 5.75 4.89 9.69
C GLY A 173 4.58 4.43 10.58
N VAL A 174 4.11 3.18 10.45
CA VAL A 174 2.99 2.66 11.24
C VAL A 174 3.45 1.52 12.14
N ASN A 175 3.98 0.45 11.55
CA ASN A 175 4.43 -0.74 12.27
C ASN A 175 5.72 -1.32 11.65
N GLY A 176 6.50 -0.49 10.97
CA GLY A 176 7.76 -0.89 10.33
C GLY A 176 8.77 -1.52 11.31
N ASN A 177 8.70 -1.12 12.59
CA ASN A 177 9.55 -1.62 13.68
C ASN A 177 9.20 -3.04 14.14
N ASP A 178 8.03 -3.56 13.77
CA ASP A 178 7.64 -4.94 14.07
C ASP A 178 8.47 -5.95 13.24
N TYR A 179 9.16 -5.48 12.20
CA TYR A 179 10.03 -6.32 11.40
C TYR A 179 11.26 -6.79 12.19
N ASN A 180 11.33 -8.09 12.47
CA ASN A 180 12.51 -8.75 13.00
C ASN A 180 13.36 -9.37 11.87
N PRO A 181 14.57 -8.85 11.58
CA PRO A 181 15.43 -9.38 10.52
C PRO A 181 15.91 -10.80 10.75
N ARG A 182 15.92 -11.29 12.00
CA ARG A 182 16.32 -12.68 12.31
C ARG A 182 15.21 -13.70 12.06
N ALA A 183 13.95 -13.27 12.16
CA ALA A 183 12.79 -14.16 12.03
C ALA A 183 12.08 -14.02 10.67
N HIS A 184 11.84 -12.79 10.23
CA HIS A 184 10.96 -12.54 9.08
C HIS A 184 11.73 -12.62 7.77
N ARG A 185 11.31 -13.53 6.89
CA ARG A 185 11.88 -13.76 5.56
C ARG A 185 10.97 -13.29 4.44
N ILE A 186 9.65 -13.28 4.65
CA ILE A 186 8.67 -12.83 3.67
C ILE A 186 7.90 -11.66 4.26
N VAL A 187 7.95 -10.52 3.60
CA VAL A 187 7.32 -9.29 4.06
C VAL A 187 6.28 -8.84 3.04
N SER A 188 5.07 -8.58 3.50
CA SER A 188 4.03 -7.92 2.70
C SER A 188 4.11 -6.41 2.95
N ALA A 189 4.24 -5.63 1.88
CA ALA A 189 4.14 -4.17 1.92
C ALA A 189 2.69 -3.67 1.89
N ALA A 190 1.73 -4.53 2.26
CA ALA A 190 0.29 -4.25 2.26
C ALA A 190 -0.20 -3.74 0.88
N SER A 191 -1.25 -2.92 0.86
CA SER A 191 -1.77 -2.25 -0.33
C SER A 191 -1.70 -0.74 -0.18
N CYS A 192 -1.76 -0.01 -1.29
CA CYS A 192 -1.82 1.45 -1.32
C CYS A 192 -2.94 2.02 -0.45
N THR A 193 -4.15 1.45 -0.50
CA THR A 193 -5.27 1.88 0.35
C THR A 193 -5.02 1.62 1.84
N THR A 194 -4.47 0.46 2.21
CA THR A 194 -4.15 0.18 3.63
C THR A 194 -3.07 1.13 4.13
N THR A 195 -2.06 1.43 3.31
CA THR A 195 -1.01 2.41 3.62
C THR A 195 -1.61 3.78 3.93
N CYS A 196 -2.42 4.35 3.03
CA CYS A 196 -3.06 5.64 3.27
C CYS A 196 -3.96 5.60 4.51
N LEU A 197 -4.83 4.60 4.62
CA LEU A 197 -5.76 4.48 5.75
C LEU A 197 -5.04 4.35 7.10
N ALA A 198 -3.92 3.61 7.16
CA ALA A 198 -3.14 3.46 8.38
C ALA A 198 -2.54 4.80 8.85
N HIS A 199 -2.07 5.62 7.92
CA HIS A 199 -1.60 6.98 8.18
C HIS A 199 -2.73 7.96 8.53
N MET A 200 -3.97 7.69 8.11
CA MET A 200 -5.14 8.45 8.57
C MET A 200 -5.59 8.03 9.99
N MET A 201 -5.59 6.74 10.29
CA MET A 201 -6.15 6.21 11.55
C MET A 201 -5.19 6.32 12.74
N ARG A 202 -3.89 6.10 12.53
CA ARG A 202 -2.91 6.09 13.63
C ARG A 202 -2.89 7.42 14.42
N PRO A 203 -2.88 8.62 13.79
CA PRO A 203 -2.93 9.88 14.53
C PRO A 203 -4.18 10.02 15.42
N LEU A 204 -5.35 9.63 14.90
CA LEU A 204 -6.62 9.69 15.64
C LEU A 204 -6.62 8.72 16.82
N ILE A 205 -6.13 7.50 16.63
CA ILE A 205 -6.02 6.50 17.70
C ILE A 205 -5.03 6.97 18.78
N ASN A 206 -3.90 7.55 18.39
CA ASN A 206 -2.92 8.06 19.35
C ASN A 206 -3.49 9.23 20.17
N ALA A 207 -4.31 10.09 19.55
CA ALA A 207 -4.88 11.25 20.21
C ALA A 207 -6.10 10.93 21.10
N PHE A 208 -7.03 10.11 20.62
CA PHE A 208 -8.29 9.82 21.31
C PHE A 208 -8.29 8.47 22.04
N GLY A 209 -7.41 7.54 21.67
CA GLY A 209 -7.51 6.15 22.10
C GLY A 209 -8.60 5.39 21.34
N ALA A 210 -8.37 4.09 21.13
CA ALA A 210 -9.27 3.24 20.35
C ALA A 210 -10.68 3.13 20.94
N LYS A 211 -10.81 3.13 22.27
CA LYS A 211 -12.09 2.99 22.98
C LYS A 211 -13.05 4.17 22.77
N ARG A 212 -12.52 5.34 22.43
CA ARG A 212 -13.35 6.52 22.10
C ARG A 212 -13.89 6.49 20.68
N ILE A 213 -13.33 5.64 19.82
CA ILE A 213 -13.78 5.46 18.45
C ILE A 213 -14.87 4.40 18.44
N LEU A 214 -16.13 4.85 18.52
CA LEU A 214 -17.30 3.97 18.59
C LEU A 214 -17.47 3.13 17.32
N SER A 215 -17.18 3.74 16.17
CA SER A 215 -17.13 3.06 14.88
C SER A 215 -16.40 3.93 13.86
N ALA A 216 -15.88 3.30 12.81
CA ALA A 216 -15.42 4.00 11.64
C ALA A 216 -15.83 3.26 10.36
N SER A 217 -15.98 3.99 9.28
CA SER A 217 -16.21 3.43 7.95
C SER A 217 -15.38 4.21 6.93
N MET A 218 -15.01 3.54 5.84
CA MET A 218 -14.33 4.23 4.75
C MET A 218 -14.85 3.77 3.40
N ALA A 219 -14.84 4.71 2.45
CA ALA A 219 -14.94 4.40 1.04
C ALA A 219 -13.70 4.95 0.35
N THR A 220 -13.03 4.13 -0.46
CA THR A 220 -11.97 4.62 -1.34
C THR A 220 -12.49 4.85 -2.76
N VAL A 221 -12.37 6.09 -3.24
CA VAL A 221 -12.52 6.43 -4.65
C VAL A 221 -11.15 6.24 -5.29
N HIS A 222 -11.01 5.16 -6.04
CA HIS A 222 -9.73 4.62 -6.42
C HIS A 222 -9.54 4.66 -7.93
N ALA A 223 -8.39 5.16 -8.36
CA ALA A 223 -7.97 5.15 -9.74
C ALA A 223 -7.96 3.72 -10.34
N ALA A 224 -7.99 3.66 -11.66
CA ALA A 224 -7.92 2.43 -12.44
C ALA A 224 -6.66 1.62 -12.09
N THR A 225 -6.75 0.30 -12.18
CA THR A 225 -5.57 -0.58 -12.09
C THR A 225 -5.59 -1.60 -13.23
N SER A 226 -4.54 -2.38 -13.35
CA SER A 226 -4.43 -3.42 -14.39
C SER A 226 -5.38 -4.61 -14.19
N SER A 227 -6.20 -4.60 -13.15
CA SER A 227 -7.18 -5.65 -12.88
C SER A 227 -8.55 -5.41 -13.50
N GLN A 228 -8.75 -4.21 -14.08
CA GLN A 228 -9.95 -3.79 -14.77
C GLN A 228 -9.71 -3.84 -16.28
N GLU A 229 -10.79 -4.03 -17.02
CA GLU A 229 -10.73 -4.20 -18.47
C GLU A 229 -10.92 -2.86 -19.20
N VAL A 230 -10.22 -2.68 -20.32
CA VAL A 230 -10.39 -1.49 -21.17
C VAL A 230 -11.76 -1.51 -21.84
N LEU A 231 -12.17 -2.68 -22.35
CA LEU A 231 -13.49 -2.92 -22.94
C LEU A 231 -14.15 -4.09 -22.21
N ASP A 232 -15.46 -4.22 -22.35
CA ASP A 232 -16.19 -5.33 -21.76
C ASP A 232 -15.61 -6.67 -22.22
N ARG A 233 -15.32 -7.56 -21.27
CA ARG A 233 -14.70 -8.87 -21.50
C ARG A 233 -15.51 -9.96 -20.81
N LEU A 234 -15.47 -11.18 -21.36
CA LEU A 234 -15.99 -12.35 -20.67
C LEU A 234 -15.20 -12.62 -19.37
N PRO A 235 -15.88 -12.88 -18.25
CA PRO A 235 -15.22 -13.17 -16.98
C PRO A 235 -14.45 -14.50 -17.05
N GLU A 236 -13.31 -14.55 -16.37
CA GLU A 236 -12.57 -15.80 -16.18
C GLU A 236 -13.34 -16.79 -15.29
N ALA A 237 -13.07 -18.08 -15.45
CA ALA A 237 -13.66 -19.12 -14.61
C ALA A 237 -13.41 -18.86 -13.11
N GLY A 238 -14.46 -18.97 -12.30
CA GLY A 238 -14.39 -18.78 -10.84
C GLY A 238 -14.44 -17.32 -10.36
N LYS A 239 -14.58 -16.33 -11.25
CA LYS A 239 -14.79 -14.93 -10.86
C LYS A 239 -16.23 -14.71 -10.37
N THR A 240 -16.36 -14.15 -9.17
CA THR A 240 -17.66 -13.82 -8.57
C THR A 240 -18.02 -12.33 -8.73
N ASP A 241 -17.03 -11.44 -8.83
CA ASP A 241 -17.25 -10.01 -9.05
C ASP A 241 -17.27 -9.69 -10.55
N LEU A 242 -18.43 -9.79 -11.17
CA LEU A 242 -18.62 -9.59 -12.62
C LEU A 242 -18.44 -8.12 -13.05
N ARG A 243 -18.54 -7.16 -12.13
CA ARG A 243 -18.43 -5.74 -12.48
C ARG A 243 -17.05 -5.37 -13.01
N LYS A 244 -16.00 -6.10 -12.60
CA LYS A 244 -14.61 -5.90 -13.07
C LYS A 244 -14.39 -6.31 -14.53
N SER A 245 -15.35 -7.02 -15.13
CA SER A 245 -15.29 -7.39 -16.55
C SER A 245 -15.87 -6.29 -17.44
N ARG A 246 -16.37 -5.19 -16.87
CA ARG A 246 -16.88 -4.02 -17.59
C ARG A 246 -15.78 -2.99 -17.81
N SER A 247 -15.89 -2.21 -18.88
CA SER A 247 -14.94 -1.15 -19.25
C SER A 247 -14.70 -0.15 -18.12
N ILE A 248 -13.44 0.10 -17.77
CA ILE A 248 -13.05 1.12 -16.79
C ILE A 248 -13.18 2.55 -17.31
N MET A 249 -13.19 2.76 -18.63
CA MET A 249 -13.10 4.11 -19.22
C MET A 249 -14.37 4.94 -19.04
N ASN A 250 -15.52 4.31 -18.80
CA ASN A 250 -16.82 4.96 -18.74
C ASN A 250 -17.72 4.44 -17.62
N ASN A 251 -17.17 3.74 -16.62
CA ASN A 251 -17.95 3.22 -15.50
C ASN A 251 -17.38 3.65 -14.14
N ILE A 252 -18.29 3.75 -13.18
CA ILE A 252 -17.97 3.77 -11.75
C ILE A 252 -18.19 2.34 -11.23
N ILE A 253 -17.11 1.64 -10.87
CA ILE A 253 -17.15 0.21 -10.56
C ILE A 253 -17.01 -0.01 -9.05
N LEU A 254 -18.10 -0.42 -8.41
CA LEU A 254 -18.10 -0.83 -7.01
C LEU A 254 -17.27 -2.11 -6.84
N THR A 255 -16.52 -2.25 -5.75
CA THR A 255 -15.80 -3.48 -5.40
C THR A 255 -15.45 -3.54 -3.92
N SER A 256 -15.20 -4.75 -3.41
CA SER A 256 -14.75 -4.93 -2.04
C SER A 256 -13.26 -4.60 -1.89
N THR A 257 -12.87 -4.25 -0.67
CA THR A 257 -11.47 -4.00 -0.29
C THR A 257 -11.08 -4.80 0.95
N GLY A 258 -9.83 -5.27 0.97
CA GLY A 258 -9.24 -5.94 2.13
C GLY A 258 -8.65 -4.99 3.17
N ALA A 259 -8.75 -3.67 2.97
CA ALA A 259 -8.08 -2.65 3.79
C ALA A 259 -8.46 -2.77 5.27
N ALA A 260 -9.74 -3.01 5.59
CA ALA A 260 -10.22 -3.22 6.95
C ALA A 260 -9.48 -4.34 7.69
N ASN A 261 -9.35 -5.51 7.05
CA ASN A 261 -8.68 -6.67 7.64
C ASN A 261 -7.17 -6.44 7.76
N ALA A 262 -6.56 -5.81 6.75
CA ALA A 262 -5.14 -5.51 6.77
C ALA A 262 -4.80 -4.50 7.87
N LEU A 263 -5.69 -3.54 8.16
CA LEU A 263 -5.47 -2.55 9.21
C LEU A 263 -5.34 -3.20 10.60
N ARG A 264 -6.12 -4.25 10.88
CA ARG A 264 -6.04 -5.03 12.13
C ARG A 264 -4.71 -5.78 12.32
N LEU A 265 -3.94 -5.96 11.24
CA LEU A 265 -2.62 -6.58 11.29
C LEU A 265 -1.52 -5.56 11.64
N VAL A 266 -1.68 -4.31 11.22
CA VAL A 266 -0.66 -3.25 11.37
C VAL A 266 -0.96 -2.27 12.51
N ILE A 267 -2.22 -2.19 12.93
CA ILE A 267 -2.72 -1.39 14.05
C ILE A 267 -3.60 -2.32 14.89
N PRO A 268 -3.03 -3.07 15.85
CA PRO A 268 -3.77 -4.06 16.64
C PRO A 268 -5.02 -3.49 17.33
N GLU A 269 -4.99 -2.22 17.72
CA GLU A 269 -6.10 -1.49 18.34
C GLU A 269 -7.34 -1.42 17.44
N MET A 270 -7.19 -1.53 16.12
CA MET A 270 -8.32 -1.60 15.18
C MET A 270 -9.17 -2.86 15.33
N LYS A 271 -8.73 -3.86 16.11
CA LYS A 271 -9.56 -5.02 16.47
C LYS A 271 -10.71 -4.64 17.40
N GLU A 272 -10.55 -3.58 18.19
CA GLU A 272 -11.55 -3.06 19.13
C GLU A 272 -12.56 -2.11 18.47
N ILE A 273 -12.24 -1.62 17.27
CA ILE A 273 -13.04 -0.62 16.56
C ILE A 273 -13.90 -1.33 15.50
N PRO A 274 -15.24 -1.22 15.58
CA PRO A 274 -16.13 -1.63 14.49
C PRO A 274 -15.79 -0.87 13.22
N PHE A 275 -15.41 -1.58 12.17
CA PHE A 275 -14.87 -0.99 10.95
C PHE A 275 -15.38 -1.67 9.68
N ILE A 276 -15.85 -0.87 8.72
CA ILE A 276 -16.24 -1.33 7.37
C ILE A 276 -15.51 -0.51 6.30
N ALA A 277 -15.16 -1.16 5.20
CA ALA A 277 -14.40 -0.54 4.12
C ALA A 277 -14.95 -0.95 2.75
N GLU A 278 -15.19 0.04 1.90
CA GLU A 278 -15.69 -0.12 0.54
C GLU A 278 -14.73 0.50 -0.47
N SER A 279 -14.82 0.08 -1.73
CA SER A 279 -14.03 0.65 -2.82
C SER A 279 -14.89 0.93 -4.05
N VAL A 280 -14.62 2.06 -4.67
CA VAL A 280 -15.24 2.53 -5.90
C VAL A 280 -14.12 2.82 -6.89
N ARG A 281 -14.18 2.27 -8.10
CA ARG A 281 -13.20 2.53 -9.16
C ARG A 281 -13.73 3.57 -10.13
N ILE A 282 -12.87 4.48 -10.53
CA ILE A 282 -13.19 5.59 -11.44
C ILE A 282 -12.19 5.66 -12.60
N PRO A 283 -12.55 6.30 -13.74
CA PRO A 283 -11.69 6.44 -14.91
C PRO A 283 -10.57 7.49 -14.73
N THR A 284 -9.76 7.36 -13.68
CA THR A 284 -8.52 8.14 -13.50
C THR A 284 -7.31 7.21 -13.50
N SER A 285 -6.16 7.71 -13.98
CA SER A 285 -4.94 6.91 -14.13
C SER A 285 -4.20 6.68 -12.81
N ALA A 286 -4.15 7.70 -11.97
CA ALA A 286 -3.65 7.67 -10.60
C ALA A 286 -4.38 8.74 -9.79
N GLY A 287 -4.01 8.83 -8.51
CA GLY A 287 -4.60 9.77 -7.58
C GLY A 287 -5.93 9.29 -7.03
N SER A 288 -5.86 8.62 -5.89
CA SER A 288 -7.00 8.04 -5.20
C SER A 288 -7.30 8.81 -3.92
N LEU A 289 -8.53 8.64 -3.43
CA LEU A 289 -9.05 9.33 -2.25
C LEU A 289 -9.66 8.31 -1.29
N ILE A 290 -9.44 8.50 0.00
CA ILE A 290 -10.19 7.85 1.08
C ILE A 290 -11.12 8.88 1.69
N ILE A 291 -12.40 8.53 1.79
CA ILE A 291 -13.39 9.23 2.60
C ILE A 291 -13.56 8.40 3.87
N LEU A 292 -12.99 8.89 4.98
CA LEU A 292 -13.06 8.26 6.29
C LEU A 292 -14.17 8.92 7.09
N VAL A 293 -15.14 8.14 7.54
CA VAL A 293 -16.17 8.57 8.49
C VAL A 293 -15.87 7.92 9.83
N ILE A 294 -15.81 8.70 10.90
CA ILE A 294 -15.51 8.22 12.24
C ILE A 294 -16.53 8.77 13.23
N ASN A 295 -16.98 7.93 14.16
CA ASN A 295 -17.87 8.30 15.25
C ASN A 295 -17.09 8.25 16.56
N LEU A 296 -16.94 9.41 17.19
CA LEU A 296 -16.14 9.64 18.39
C LEU A 296 -17.05 9.92 19.58
N GLN A 297 -16.86 9.20 20.67
CA GLN A 297 -17.52 9.49 21.93
C GLN A 297 -16.89 10.75 22.57
N GLU A 298 -17.75 11.72 22.87
CA GLU A 298 -17.35 12.92 23.60
C GLU A 298 -17.03 12.59 25.06
N GLU A 299 -16.12 13.38 25.64
CA GLU A 299 -15.81 13.30 27.06
C GLU A 299 -16.58 14.37 27.84
N PRO A 300 -17.04 14.07 29.06
CA PRO A 300 -17.79 15.02 29.89
C PRO A 300 -17.07 16.36 30.13
N ALA A 301 -15.74 16.37 30.16
CA ALA A 301 -14.91 17.54 30.46
C ALA A 301 -13.99 17.98 29.29
N GLY A 302 -14.07 17.33 28.13
CA GLY A 302 -13.08 17.47 27.05
C GLY A 302 -13.33 18.60 26.04
N GLY A 303 -14.44 19.32 26.17
CA GLY A 303 -14.95 20.18 25.10
C GLY A 303 -15.46 19.36 23.91
N ARG A 304 -16.17 20.01 22.98
CA ARG A 304 -16.71 19.34 21.79
C ARG A 304 -15.59 19.10 20.79
N ILE A 305 -15.47 17.87 20.28
CA ILE A 305 -14.58 17.57 19.16
C ILE A 305 -15.12 18.28 17.93
N ASP A 306 -14.33 19.21 17.40
CA ASP A 306 -14.66 19.95 16.18
C ASP A 306 -13.57 19.75 15.12
N ARG A 307 -13.81 20.35 13.96
CA ARG A 307 -12.87 20.37 12.84
C ARG A 307 -11.48 20.84 13.24
N LYS A 308 -11.37 21.86 14.10
CA LYS A 308 -10.07 22.42 14.51
C LYS A 308 -9.29 21.40 15.32
N ALA A 309 -9.96 20.67 16.22
CA ALA A 309 -9.35 19.61 17.00
C ALA A 309 -8.81 18.47 16.10
N ILE A 310 -9.61 18.00 15.13
CA ILE A 310 -9.19 16.97 14.17
C ILE A 310 -8.01 17.43 13.32
N ASN A 311 -8.10 18.64 12.75
CA ASN A 311 -7.04 19.20 11.91
C ASN A 311 -5.74 19.42 12.71
N ALA A 312 -5.83 19.82 13.98
CA ALA A 312 -4.67 19.99 14.85
C ALA A 312 -3.93 18.67 15.09
N ILE A 313 -4.66 17.55 15.25
CA ILE A 313 -4.07 16.21 15.39
C ILE A 313 -3.25 15.86 14.15
N TYR A 314 -3.82 16.03 12.96
CA TYR A 314 -3.10 15.72 11.71
C TYR A 314 -1.95 16.68 11.42
N ARG A 315 -2.13 17.99 11.69
CA ARG A 315 -1.06 18.98 11.54
C ARG A 315 0.14 18.63 12.43
N ARG A 316 -0.13 18.23 13.68
CA ARG A 316 0.92 17.77 14.60
C ARG A 316 1.55 16.47 14.12
N ALA A 317 0.76 15.47 13.76
CA ALA A 317 1.29 14.19 13.28
C ALA A 317 2.13 14.33 12.00
N ALA A 318 1.77 15.25 11.10
CA ALA A 318 2.56 15.58 9.92
C ALA A 318 3.89 16.26 10.28
N ALA A 319 3.87 17.21 11.22
CA ALA A 319 5.07 17.88 11.71
C ALA A 319 6.03 16.92 12.47
N ASP A 320 5.46 15.96 13.19
CA ASP A 320 6.19 14.97 14.01
C ASP A 320 6.69 13.78 13.18
N SER A 321 6.39 13.68 11.87
CA SER A 321 6.86 12.61 10.98
C SER A 321 8.17 13.01 10.27
N PRO A 322 9.36 12.62 10.78
CA PRO A 322 10.63 12.99 10.15
C PRO A 322 10.79 12.38 8.73
N GLU A 323 10.05 11.33 8.43
CA GLU A 323 10.03 10.70 7.12
C GLU A 323 9.14 11.42 6.10
N GLY A 324 8.22 12.28 6.56
CA GLY A 324 7.27 12.99 5.71
C GLY A 324 6.22 12.08 5.08
N TYR A 325 5.82 11.00 5.76
CA TYR A 325 4.82 10.06 5.24
C TYR A 325 3.39 10.59 5.31
N LEU A 326 3.11 11.44 6.29
CA LEU A 326 1.82 12.11 6.43
C LEU A 326 1.99 13.59 6.09
N ILE A 327 1.20 14.06 5.13
CA ILE A 327 1.13 15.49 4.78
C ILE A 327 -0.22 16.02 5.23
N TYR A 328 -0.24 17.23 5.76
CA TYR A 328 -1.46 17.97 6.05
C TYR A 328 -1.47 19.22 5.18
N THR A 329 -2.61 19.52 4.56
CA THR A 329 -2.79 20.71 3.72
C THR A 329 -4.13 21.38 4.00
N ASP A 330 -4.17 22.70 3.84
CA ASP A 330 -5.39 23.52 3.84
C ASP A 330 -5.74 24.02 2.42
N GLU A 331 -5.02 23.52 1.39
CA GLU A 331 -5.25 23.84 -0.02
C GLU A 331 -6.45 23.08 -0.59
N GLN A 332 -6.99 23.50 -1.74
CA GLN A 332 -8.14 22.84 -2.36
C GLN A 332 -7.69 21.87 -3.46
N ASN A 333 -7.26 20.67 -3.07
CA ASN A 333 -6.63 19.71 -3.98
C ASN A 333 -7.65 18.92 -4.80
N VAL A 334 -7.25 18.54 -6.02
CA VAL A 334 -7.89 17.50 -6.83
C VAL A 334 -6.95 16.31 -7.05
N SER A 335 -7.46 15.23 -7.65
CA SER A 335 -6.69 13.98 -7.81
C SER A 335 -5.40 14.13 -8.61
N ALA A 336 -5.30 15.15 -9.48
CA ALA A 336 -4.10 15.39 -10.28
C ALA A 336 -2.95 16.01 -9.46
N ASP A 337 -3.27 16.86 -8.47
CA ASP A 337 -2.27 17.63 -7.71
C ASP A 337 -1.39 16.71 -6.85
N ILE A 338 -1.91 15.53 -6.50
CA ILE A 338 -1.22 14.59 -5.61
C ILE A 338 -0.35 13.57 -6.35
N ILE A 339 -0.46 13.49 -7.68
CA ILE A 339 0.26 12.50 -8.50
C ILE A 339 1.75 12.80 -8.46
N GLY A 340 2.55 11.81 -8.09
CA GLY A 340 4.01 11.95 -8.06
C GLY A 340 4.56 12.71 -6.85
N ILE A 341 3.73 13.14 -5.89
CA ILE A 341 4.23 13.71 -4.63
C ILE A 341 5.01 12.62 -3.89
N PRO A 342 6.33 12.76 -3.72
CA PRO A 342 7.16 11.66 -3.24
C PRO A 342 6.95 11.42 -1.75
N ARG A 343 6.86 10.14 -1.38
CA ARG A 343 6.78 9.64 0.02
C ARG A 343 5.47 9.95 0.75
N ALA A 344 4.49 10.59 0.12
CA ALA A 344 3.22 10.89 0.77
C ALA A 344 2.35 9.63 0.90
N ALA A 345 2.41 8.95 2.05
CA ALA A 345 1.56 7.82 2.39
C ALA A 345 0.07 8.25 2.45
N ALA A 346 -0.19 9.43 3.01
CA ALA A 346 -1.48 10.10 2.98
C ALA A 346 -1.30 11.62 2.96
N ILE A 347 -2.16 12.31 2.24
CA ILE A 347 -2.28 13.78 2.25
C ILE A 347 -3.67 14.12 2.78
N ILE A 348 -3.73 14.69 4.00
CA ILE A 348 -4.97 15.03 4.68
C ILE A 348 -5.48 16.37 4.15
N GLU A 349 -6.69 16.35 3.61
CA GLU A 349 -7.39 17.52 3.11
C GLU A 349 -8.12 18.24 4.26
N GLY A 350 -7.40 19.17 4.90
CA GLY A 350 -7.88 19.95 6.03
C GLY A 350 -9.02 20.89 5.65
N HIS A 351 -9.08 21.35 4.40
CA HIS A 351 -10.15 22.22 3.88
C HIS A 351 -11.51 21.52 3.75
N GLU A 352 -11.57 20.19 3.77
CA GLU A 352 -12.83 19.45 3.69
C GLU A 352 -13.14 18.60 4.92
N THR A 353 -12.44 18.81 6.04
CA THR A 353 -12.81 18.10 7.28
C THR A 353 -14.12 18.64 7.85
N HIS A 354 -15.12 17.77 7.99
CA HIS A 354 -16.44 18.12 8.52
C HIS A 354 -16.72 17.38 9.83
N THR A 355 -17.34 18.05 10.78
CA THR A 355 -17.72 17.46 12.08
C THR A 355 -19.15 17.80 12.45
N ARG A 356 -19.92 16.83 12.94
CA ARG A 356 -21.27 17.02 13.48
C ARG A 356 -21.44 16.21 14.74
N THR A 357 -21.86 16.86 15.82
CA THR A 357 -22.13 16.22 17.10
C THR A 357 -23.64 16.10 17.29
N ALA A 358 -24.08 14.91 17.67
CA ALA A 358 -25.46 14.62 18.02
C ALA A 358 -25.49 13.62 19.18
N GLU A 359 -26.61 13.53 19.89
CA GLU A 359 -26.80 12.50 20.90
C GLU A 359 -27.18 11.17 20.22
N ALA A 360 -26.39 10.13 20.47
CA ALA A 360 -26.79 8.76 20.22
C ALA A 360 -27.59 8.25 21.44
N CYS A 361 -28.81 7.78 21.20
CA CYS A 361 -29.65 7.16 22.22
C CYS A 361 -29.44 5.64 22.22
N ILE A 362 -28.98 5.10 23.34
CA ILE A 362 -28.85 3.66 23.55
C ILE A 362 -29.95 3.21 24.52
N ASP A 363 -30.82 2.33 24.03
CA ASP A 363 -31.83 1.67 24.84
C ASP A 363 -31.23 0.41 25.47
N LEU A 364 -30.93 0.48 26.77
CA LEU A 364 -30.31 -0.61 27.53
C LEU A 364 -31.18 -1.86 27.58
N ALA A 365 -32.50 -1.74 27.45
CA ALA A 365 -33.41 -2.89 27.39
C ALA A 365 -33.22 -3.72 26.10
N LYS A 366 -32.59 -3.14 25.08
CA LYS A 366 -32.26 -3.81 23.81
C LYS A 366 -30.82 -4.30 23.73
N VAL A 367 -29.99 -4.03 24.74
CA VAL A 367 -28.60 -4.50 24.79
C VAL A 367 -28.60 -5.98 25.17
N PRO A 368 -28.14 -6.89 24.29
CA PRO A 368 -28.15 -8.31 24.58
C PRO A 368 -27.26 -8.65 25.79
N GLY A 369 -27.77 -9.51 26.68
CA GLY A 369 -27.01 -10.00 27.84
C GLY A 369 -26.98 -9.07 29.06
N LEU A 370 -27.71 -7.95 29.04
CA LEU A 370 -27.88 -7.12 30.23
C LEU A 370 -28.87 -7.75 31.23
N ASP A 371 -28.55 -7.71 32.51
CA ASP A 371 -29.41 -8.26 33.57
C ASP A 371 -30.72 -7.47 33.74
N ALA A 372 -31.84 -8.19 33.81
CA ALA A 372 -33.17 -7.57 33.94
C ALA A 372 -33.38 -6.89 35.29
N GLY A 373 -32.76 -7.41 36.37
CA GLY A 373 -32.79 -6.79 37.69
C GLY A 373 -32.03 -5.47 37.72
N LEU A 374 -30.87 -5.41 37.06
CA LEU A 374 -30.11 -4.18 36.86
C LEU A 374 -30.95 -3.13 36.11
N LEU A 375 -31.59 -3.50 35.00
CA LEU A 375 -32.46 -2.60 34.23
C LEU A 375 -33.63 -2.05 35.05
N ALA A 376 -34.24 -2.87 35.91
CA ALA A 376 -35.33 -2.47 36.78
C ALA A 376 -34.88 -1.48 37.88
N SER A 377 -33.60 -1.50 38.25
CA SER A 377 -33.03 -0.59 39.25
C SER A 377 -32.66 0.80 38.70
N MET A 378 -32.56 0.96 37.38
CA MET A 378 -32.15 2.21 36.74
C MET A 378 -33.32 3.19 36.58
N LYS A 379 -33.10 4.47 36.92
CA LYS A 379 -34.11 5.55 36.73
C LYS A 379 -34.47 5.80 35.27
N THR A 380 -33.52 5.58 34.36
CA THR A 380 -33.71 5.64 32.92
C THR A 380 -32.98 4.45 32.31
N GLN A 381 -33.66 3.76 31.38
CA GLN A 381 -33.05 2.69 30.59
C GLN A 381 -32.49 3.22 29.26
N VAL A 382 -32.69 4.51 28.96
CA VAL A 382 -32.11 5.16 27.78
C VAL A 382 -30.93 6.01 28.22
N ILE A 383 -29.75 5.69 27.70
CA ILE A 383 -28.55 6.51 27.83
C ILE A 383 -28.41 7.38 26.59
N ARG A 384 -28.11 8.66 26.79
CA ARG A 384 -27.79 9.62 25.73
C ARG A 384 -26.29 9.88 25.78
N ILE A 385 -25.61 9.56 24.68
CA ILE A 385 -24.17 9.73 24.55
C ILE A 385 -23.92 10.79 23.47
N PRO A 386 -23.28 11.91 23.77
CA PRO A 386 -22.86 12.83 22.73
C PRO A 386 -21.78 12.17 21.86
N VAL A 387 -22.05 12.08 20.57
CA VAL A 387 -21.18 11.46 19.58
C VAL A 387 -20.86 12.48 18.50
N THR A 388 -19.58 12.72 18.28
CA THR A 388 -19.09 13.50 17.15
C THR A 388 -18.80 12.58 15.98
N GLN A 389 -19.55 12.76 14.91
CA GLN A 389 -19.23 12.19 13.62
C GLN A 389 -18.29 13.15 12.87
N ALA A 390 -17.17 12.65 12.38
CA ALA A 390 -16.26 13.39 11.53
C ALA A 390 -16.11 12.71 10.16
N VAL A 391 -16.02 13.51 9.11
CA VAL A 391 -15.68 13.09 7.75
C VAL A 391 -14.32 13.70 7.41
N ILE A 392 -13.36 12.84 7.08
CA ILE A 392 -11.96 13.19 6.86
C ILE A 392 -11.54 12.62 5.51
N TYR A 393 -10.86 13.44 4.72
CA TYR A 393 -10.44 13.11 3.36
C TYR A 393 -8.92 12.92 3.31
N GLY A 394 -8.48 11.80 2.76
CA GLY A 394 -7.06 11.46 2.60
C GLY A 394 -6.75 11.08 1.17
N TRP A 395 -5.96 11.92 0.49
CA TRP A 395 -5.46 11.63 -0.85
C TRP A 395 -4.23 10.74 -0.81
N TYR A 396 -4.04 9.94 -1.84
CA TYR A 396 -2.82 9.18 -2.05
C TYR A 396 -2.61 8.84 -3.52
N ASP A 397 -1.38 8.97 -3.99
CA ASP A 397 -0.97 8.41 -5.28
C ASP A 397 -0.84 6.90 -5.13
N ASN A 398 -1.85 6.16 -5.58
CA ASN A 398 -1.93 4.71 -5.44
C ASN A 398 -0.80 3.91 -6.12
N GLU A 399 0.09 4.56 -6.88
CA GLU A 399 1.25 3.93 -7.50
C GLU A 399 2.57 4.55 -7.01
N ASN A 400 3.09 5.58 -7.68
CA ASN A 400 4.47 6.02 -7.52
C ASN A 400 4.67 6.88 -6.26
N GLY A 401 3.98 8.02 -6.17
CA GLY A 401 4.21 9.01 -5.12
C GLY A 401 4.06 8.45 -3.70
N SER A 402 3.08 7.56 -3.50
CA SER A 402 2.82 6.92 -2.20
C SER A 402 3.39 5.51 -2.12
N TYR A 403 2.76 4.55 -2.82
CA TYR A 403 2.92 3.13 -2.54
C TYR A 403 4.33 2.61 -2.84
N VAL A 404 4.85 2.94 -4.02
CA VAL A 404 6.20 2.54 -4.46
C VAL A 404 7.27 3.15 -3.59
N HIS A 405 7.09 4.40 -3.14
CA HIS A 405 8.01 5.01 -2.19
C HIS A 405 8.03 4.28 -0.84
N MET A 406 6.87 3.89 -0.30
CA MET A 406 6.82 3.11 0.95
C MET A 406 7.41 1.71 0.78
N LEU A 407 7.14 1.06 -0.34
CA LEU A 407 7.74 -0.22 -0.71
C LEU A 407 9.26 -0.10 -0.83
N GLY A 408 9.76 0.97 -1.44
CA GLY A 408 11.16 1.27 -1.58
C GLY A 408 11.85 1.54 -0.24
N ASP A 409 11.25 2.34 0.64
CA ASP A 409 11.71 2.58 2.01
C ASP A 409 11.78 1.27 2.82
N ARG A 410 10.76 0.40 2.71
CA ARG A 410 10.79 -0.94 3.33
C ARG A 410 11.88 -1.83 2.75
N THR A 411 12.12 -1.75 1.44
CA THR A 411 13.15 -2.55 0.75
C THR A 411 14.55 -2.14 1.20
N VAL A 412 14.82 -0.83 1.26
CA VAL A 412 16.08 -0.25 1.75
C VAL A 412 16.33 -0.65 3.21
N THR A 413 15.34 -0.49 4.09
CA THR A 413 15.50 -0.85 5.51
C THR A 413 15.71 -2.33 5.75
N ILE A 414 15.20 -3.23 4.89
CA ILE A 414 15.53 -4.66 4.95
C ILE A 414 16.97 -4.88 4.48
N ALA A 415 17.39 -4.22 3.39
CA ALA A 415 18.75 -4.36 2.86
C ALA A 415 19.82 -3.89 3.85
N GLU A 416 19.55 -2.88 4.69
CA GLU A 416 20.44 -2.43 5.76
C GLU A 416 20.69 -3.48 6.85
N THR A 417 19.81 -4.49 6.95
CA THR A 417 19.92 -5.58 7.94
C THR A 417 20.51 -6.87 7.36
N LEU A 418 20.89 -6.87 6.07
CA LEU A 418 21.42 -8.04 5.36
C LEU A 418 22.93 -8.20 5.42
#